data_AF-A0A7J9DRP1-F1
#
_entry.id   AF-A0A7J9DRP1-F1
#
_cell.length_a   1.000
_cell.length_b   1.000
_cell.length_c   1.000
_cell.angle_alpha   90.00
_cell.angle_beta   90.00
_cell.angle_gamma   90.00
#
_symmetry.space_group_name_H-M   'P 1'
#
loop_
_entity.id
_entity.type
_entity.pdbx_description
1 polymer ?
#
loop_
_entity_poly.entity_id
_entity_poly.type
_entity_poly.pdbx_seq_one_letter_code
_entity_poly.pdbx_strand_id
1 'polypeptide(L)' 'MLGVCTSDMFFVYILPGWEGSVANGRVLRDAISRRHRLKFPHDCYYLVDVGYTNCERFLAPFRGQRYHLNEWHQG' A
#
# COMPACT_ATOMS: atom_id res chain seq x y z
N MET A 1 -10.45 5.00 0.80
CA MET A 1 -10.23 3.71 1.53
C MET A 1 -8.79 3.27 1.33
N LEU A 2 -8.17 2.63 2.33
CA LEU A 2 -6.83 2.01 2.21
C LEU A 2 -6.90 0.54 2.63
N GLY A 3 -6.34 -0.35 1.82
CA GLY A 3 -6.22 -1.77 2.11
C GLY A 3 -4.77 -2.20 1.96
N VAL A 4 -4.31 -3.06 2.86
CA VAL A 4 -2.99 -3.69 2.77
C VAL A 4 -3.21 -5.19 2.78
N CYS A 5 -2.55 -5.89 1.86
CA CYS A 5 -2.66 -7.33 1.70
C CYS A 5 -1.30 -8.00 1.66
N THR A 6 -1.30 -9.32 1.85
CA THR A 6 -0.15 -10.19 1.57
C THR A 6 0.05 -10.35 0.06
N SER A 7 1.15 -10.99 -0.35
CA SER A 7 1.36 -11.40 -1.75
C SER A 7 0.21 -12.26 -2.30
N ASP A 8 -0.39 -13.08 -1.45
CA ASP A 8 -1.53 -13.94 -1.80
C ASP A 8 -2.88 -13.20 -1.72
N MET A 9 -2.88 -11.86 -1.70
CA MET A 9 -4.07 -11.00 -1.70
C MET A 9 -4.97 -11.11 -0.46
N PHE A 10 -4.47 -11.67 0.65
CA PHE A 10 -5.21 -11.64 1.92
C PHE A 10 -5.07 -10.30 2.61
N PHE A 11 -6.19 -9.64 2.93
CA PHE A 11 -6.17 -8.38 3.66
C PHE A 11 -5.66 -8.55 5.09
N VAL A 12 -4.60 -7.82 5.44
CA VAL A 12 -4.02 -7.75 6.79
C VAL A 12 -4.33 -6.44 7.49
N TYR A 13 -4.78 -5.44 6.72
CA TYR A 13 -5.18 -4.15 7.24
C TYR A 13 -6.22 -3.50 6.33
N ILE A 14 -7.28 -2.96 6.92
CA ILE A 14 -8.30 -2.19 6.21
C ILE A 14 -8.58 -0.91 6.97
N LEU A 15 -8.59 0.20 6.23
CA LEU A 15 -9.02 1.51 6.67
C LEU A 15 -10.19 2.00 5.81
N PRO A 16 -11.43 1.88 6.31
CA PRO A 16 -12.59 2.47 5.67
C PRO A 16 -12.74 3.96 6.02
N GLY A 17 -13.81 4.60 5.50
CA GLY A 17 -14.23 5.94 5.97
C GLY A 17 -13.57 7.13 5.30
N TRP A 18 -12.77 6.92 4.26
CA TRP A 18 -12.20 8.00 3.44
C TRP A 18 -12.92 8.10 2.10
N GLU A 19 -13.38 9.31 1.78
CA GLU A 19 -13.93 9.67 0.47
C GLU A 19 -12.91 9.39 -0.66
N GLY A 20 -13.41 8.99 -1.83
CA GLY A 20 -12.56 8.61 -2.98
C GLY A 20 -11.73 9.75 -3.57
N SER A 21 -12.09 11.00 -3.29
CA SER A 21 -11.39 12.21 -3.75
C SER A 21 -10.16 12.58 -2.89
N VAL A 22 -9.99 11.94 -1.73
CA VAL A 22 -8.94 12.30 -0.79
C VAL A 22 -7.57 11.81 -1.28
N ALA A 23 -6.58 12.70 -1.19
CA ALA A 23 -5.21 12.36 -1.54
C ALA A 23 -4.67 11.15 -0.75
N ASN A 24 -4.15 10.17 -1.47
CA ASN A 24 -3.54 8.94 -0.97
C ASN A 24 -2.58 9.16 0.21
N GLY A 25 -1.69 10.15 0.12
CA GLY A 25 -0.75 10.49 1.19
C GLY A 25 -1.42 10.86 2.52
N ARG A 26 -2.60 11.50 2.49
CA ARG A 26 -3.37 11.85 3.70
C ARG A 26 -3.95 10.60 4.36
N VAL A 27 -4.49 9.69 3.55
CA VAL A 27 -5.06 8.40 4.02
C VAL A 27 -3.96 7.52 4.64
N LEU A 28 -2.78 7.48 4.02
CA LEU A 28 -1.63 6.75 4.55
C LEU A 28 -1.08 7.36 5.84
N ARG A 29 -0.98 8.70 5.90
CA ARG A 29 -0.52 9.39 7.12
C ARG A 29 -1.42 9.10 8.31
N ASP A 30 -2.73 9.06 8.10
CA ASP A 30 -3.67 8.67 9.13
C ASP A 30 -3.47 7.18 9.53
N ALA A 31 -3.13 6.31 8.57
CA ALA A 31 -2.89 4.89 8.82
C ALA A 31 -1.70 4.60 9.73
N ILE A 32 -0.66 5.42 9.66
CA ILE A 32 0.53 5.26 10.49
C ILE A 32 0.40 5.92 11.87
N SER A 33 -0.43 6.95 12.01
CA SER A 33 -0.50 7.77 13.23
C SER A 33 -1.59 7.35 14.22
N ARG A 34 -2.62 6.64 13.78
CA ARG A 34 -3.78 6.29 14.61
C ARG A 34 -3.48 5.25 15.70
N ARG A 35 -4.39 5.10 16.66
CA ARG A 35 -4.26 4.12 17.76
C ARG A 35 -4.11 2.67 17.27
N HIS A 36 -4.90 2.27 16.28
CA HIS A 36 -4.80 0.98 15.59
C HIS A 36 -4.05 1.13 14.26
N ARG A 37 -2.83 1.64 14.36
CA ARG A 37 -1.99 1.94 13.18
C ARG A 37 -1.64 0.69 12.38
N LEU A 38 -1.37 0.92 11.11
CA LEU A 38 -0.63 0.00 10.28
C LEU A 38 0.70 -0.34 10.96
N LYS A 39 0.98 -1.64 11.13
CA LYS A 39 2.24 -2.12 11.69
C LYS A 39 3.22 -2.32 10.55
N PHE A 40 4.50 -2.03 10.77
CA PHE A 40 5.52 -2.25 9.76
C PHE A 40 6.09 -3.66 9.85
N PRO A 41 6.32 -4.34 8.71
CA PRO A 41 7.07 -5.57 8.70
C PRO A 41 8.54 -5.28 9.05
N HIS A 42 9.17 -6.21 9.77
CA HIS A 42 10.59 -6.13 10.09
C HIS A 42 11.39 -6.33 8.81
N ASP A 43 12.36 -5.46 8.55
CA ASP A 43 13.28 -5.52 7.41
C ASP A 43 12.66 -5.64 6.01
N CYS A 44 11.37 -5.29 5.85
CA CYS A 44 10.68 -5.25 4.57
C CYS A 44 10.01 -3.89 4.33
N TYR A 45 9.63 -3.67 3.06
CA TYR A 45 8.89 -2.50 2.59
C TYR A 45 7.50 -2.92 2.13
N TYR A 46 6.50 -2.05 2.34
CA TYR A 46 5.22 -2.17 1.68
C TYR A 46 5.33 -1.70 0.22
N LEU A 47 4.86 -2.53 -0.70
CA LEU A 47 4.61 -2.10 -2.07
C LEU A 47 3.31 -1.27 -2.09
N VAL A 48 3.36 -0.08 -2.66
CA VAL A 48 2.22 0.86 -2.69
C VAL A 48 1.87 1.26 -4.11
N ASP A 49 0.66 1.76 -4.33
CA ASP A 49 0.25 2.23 -5.65
C ASP A 49 1.11 3.41 -6.13
N VAL A 50 1.19 3.60 -7.45
CA VAL A 50 1.95 4.68 -8.11
C VAL A 50 1.60 6.11 -7.65
N GLY A 51 0.43 6.26 -7.01
CA GLY A 51 -0.06 7.52 -6.43
C GLY A 51 0.57 7.86 -5.07
N TYR A 52 1.36 6.97 -4.48
CA TYR A 52 2.07 7.22 -3.24
C TYR A 52 3.52 7.67 -3.51
N THR A 53 4.06 8.44 -2.57
CA THR A 53 5.47 8.86 -2.59
C THR A 53 6.32 7.77 -1.94
N ASN A 54 7.50 7.49 -2.51
CA ASN A 54 8.52 6.67 -1.87
C ASN A 54 8.96 7.30 -0.54
N CYS A 55 8.95 6.52 0.54
CA CYS A 55 9.49 6.93 1.83
C CYS A 55 9.90 5.70 2.64
N GLU A 56 10.44 5.91 3.84
CA GLU A 56 10.82 4.78 4.70
C GLU A 56 9.64 3.82 4.87
N ARG A 57 9.90 2.52 4.67
CA ARG A 57 8.91 1.43 4.71
C ARG A 57 7.86 1.40 3.58
N PHE A 58 7.89 2.31 2.61
CA PHE A 58 6.96 2.33 1.47
C PHE A 58 7.66 2.51 0.12
N LEU A 59 7.40 1.60 -0.81
CA LEU A 59 7.99 1.59 -2.14
C LEU A 59 6.89 1.60 -3.21
N ALA A 60 6.80 2.69 -3.96
CA ALA A 60 5.97 2.81 -5.14
C ALA A 60 6.71 2.28 -6.38
N PRO A 61 6.01 1.59 -7.30
CA PRO A 61 6.57 1.15 -8.57
C PRO A 61 7.22 2.28 -9.36
N PHE A 62 8.29 1.96 -10.08
CA PHE A 62 8.94 2.90 -10.97
C PHE A 62 7.96 3.40 -12.04
N ARG A 63 7.84 4.73 -12.16
CA ARG A 63 6.96 5.35 -13.16
C ARG A 63 7.52 5.11 -14.56
N GLY A 64 6.67 4.65 -15.47
CA GLY A 64 7.06 4.39 -16.87
C GLY A 64 7.47 2.94 -17.15
N GLN A 65 7.58 2.09 -16.13
CA GLN A 65 7.73 0.65 -16.31
C GLN A 65 6.52 -0.07 -15.72
N ARG A 66 5.76 -0.76 -16.58
CA ARG A 66 4.68 -1.63 -16.14
C ARG A 66 5.29 -2.82 -15.42
N TYR A 67 4.99 -2.96 -14.14
CA TYR A 67 5.30 -4.17 -13.40
C TYR A 67 4.30 -5.24 -13.85
N HIS A 68 4.77 -6.20 -14.64
CA HIS A 68 4.05 -7.44 -14.88
C HIS A 68 4.70 -8.46 -13.96
N LEU A 69 4.02 -8.83 -12.86
CA LEU A 69 4.40 -10.01 -12.11
C LEU A 69 4.34 -11.19 -13.09
N ASN A 70 5.50 -11.82 -13.36
CA ASN A 70 5.59 -13.03 -14.18
C ASN A 70 4.75 -14.20 -13.62
N GLU A 71 4.16 -14.04 -12.43
CA GLU A 71 3.23 -14.98 -11.80
C GLU A 71 1.88 -15.06 -12.53
N TRP A 72 1.59 -14.16 -13.47
CA TRP A 72 0.35 -14.20 -14.27
C TRP A 72 0.40 -15.19 -15.46
N HIS A 73 1.25 -16.21 -15.37
CA HIS A 73 1.26 -17.35 -16.30
C HIS A 73 0.37 -18.52 -15.85
N GLN A 74 -0.29 -18.42 -14.69
CA GLN A 74 -1.18 -19.47 -14.13
C GLN A 74 -2.59 -18.97 -13.82
N GLY A 75 -3.08 -17.98 -14.58
CA GLY A 75 -4.48 -17.54 -14.50
C GLY A 75 -5.45 -18.65 -14.91
#